data_AF-A0A7C4TZC7-F1
#
_entry.id   AF-A0A7C4TZC7-F1
#
_cell.length_a   1.000
_cell.length_b   1.000
_cell.length_c   1.000
_cell.angle_alpha   90.00
_cell.angle_beta   90.00
_cell.angle_gamma   90.00
#
_symmetry.space_group_name_H-M   'P 1'
#
loop_
_entity.id
_entity.type
_entity.pdbx_description
1 polymer ?
#
loop_
_entity_poly.entity_id
_entity_poly.type
_entity_poly.pdbx_seq_one_letter_code
_entity_poly.pdbx_strand_id
1 'polypeptide(L)'
;LGEAEKFFANINREDLTLVWETRGPEWEKPQVMEKLRQVLSRLNVVQVTDPFRILPAYTSRIVYFRLHGLGKELYYYQYTDEELRRLGEIAKSFEAEGKTVYVLFNNLSMFEDGLRFIQYLSSGKFPKITGAAGLEPVKSVIAKTRYPAPKSMLIKKVGWRLVEIEDGRQVRLAELLAELPSKTYKNAEELLNALKNAKKLD
;
A
#
# COMPACT_ATOMS: atom_id res chain seq x y z
N LEU A 1 -9.39 -18.56 16.86
CA LEU A 1 -8.51 -19.63 16.32
C LEU A 1 -9.20 -20.99 16.25
N GLY A 2 -9.88 -21.45 17.30
CA GLY A 2 -10.48 -22.81 17.34
C GLY A 2 -11.36 -23.17 16.13
N GLU A 3 -12.27 -22.29 15.71
CA GLU A 3 -13.12 -22.56 14.54
C GLU A 3 -12.34 -22.60 13.22
N ALA A 4 -11.36 -21.71 13.04
CA ALA A 4 -10.49 -21.72 11.86
C ALA A 4 -9.62 -22.98 11.81
N GLU A 5 -9.10 -23.42 12.95
CA GLU A 5 -8.33 -24.66 13.07
C GLU A 5 -9.17 -25.88 12.71
N LYS A 6 -10.39 -25.99 13.24
CA LYS A 6 -11.33 -27.06 12.88
C LYS A 6 -11.64 -27.03 11.38
N PHE A 7 -11.88 -25.85 10.81
CA PHE A 7 -12.13 -25.72 9.38
C PHE A 7 -10.95 -26.23 8.56
N PHE A 8 -9.74 -25.70 8.77
CA PHE A 8 -8.56 -26.08 7.99
C PHE A 8 -8.14 -27.54 8.18
N ALA A 9 -8.45 -28.16 9.33
CA ALA A 9 -8.18 -29.57 9.57
C ALA A 9 -9.13 -30.52 8.83
N ASN A 10 -10.34 -30.08 8.49
CA ASN A 10 -11.40 -30.96 7.96
C ASN A 10 -11.71 -30.74 6.48
N ILE A 11 -11.26 -29.65 5.87
CA ILE A 11 -11.51 -29.42 4.44
C ILE A 11 -10.67 -30.35 3.57
N ASN A 12 -11.28 -30.92 2.53
CA ASN A 12 -10.52 -31.51 1.43
C ASN A 12 -9.92 -30.38 0.60
N ARG A 13 -8.59 -30.25 0.63
CA ARG A 13 -7.86 -29.22 -0.11
C ARG A 13 -7.13 -29.75 -1.34
N GLU A 14 -7.17 -31.06 -1.59
CA GLU A 14 -6.41 -31.69 -2.68
C GLU A 14 -4.97 -31.15 -2.74
N ASP A 15 -4.56 -30.61 -3.90
CA ASP A 15 -3.23 -30.02 -4.12
C ASP A 15 -3.20 -28.48 -3.93
N LEU A 16 -4.28 -27.88 -3.42
CA LEU A 16 -4.36 -26.43 -3.20
C LEU A 16 -3.50 -26.00 -2.01
N THR A 17 -2.72 -24.94 -2.23
CA THR A 17 -2.06 -24.22 -1.13
C THR A 17 -3.06 -23.27 -0.47
N LEU A 18 -3.29 -23.48 0.82
CA LEU A 18 -4.19 -22.63 1.60
C LEU A 18 -3.43 -21.43 2.16
N VAL A 19 -4.05 -20.26 2.03
CA VAL A 19 -3.57 -19.01 2.59
C VAL A 19 -4.67 -18.41 3.48
N TRP A 20 -4.31 -17.78 4.59
CA TRP A 20 -5.28 -17.17 5.50
C TRP A 20 -4.83 -15.80 6.01
N GLU A 21 -5.68 -14.79 5.83
CA GLU A 21 -5.46 -13.43 6.33
C GLU A 21 -6.26 -13.21 7.62
N THR A 22 -5.56 -12.94 8.72
CA THR A 22 -6.18 -12.51 9.99
C THR A 22 -6.34 -10.99 10.04
N ARG A 23 -7.37 -10.49 10.72
CA ARG A 23 -7.68 -9.05 10.81
C ARG A 23 -7.92 -8.61 12.25
N GLY A 24 -7.24 -7.53 12.64
CA GLY A 24 -7.40 -6.87 13.94
C GLY A 24 -6.20 -7.07 14.87
N PRO A 25 -5.96 -6.13 15.80
CA PRO A 25 -4.75 -6.08 16.63
C PRO A 25 -4.59 -7.28 17.57
N GLU A 26 -5.69 -7.95 17.92
CA GLU A 26 -5.67 -9.15 18.74
C GLU A 26 -4.86 -10.30 18.12
N TRP A 27 -4.79 -10.36 16.79
CA TRP A 27 -4.01 -11.37 16.07
C TRP A 27 -2.51 -11.06 16.02
N GLU A 28 -2.14 -9.80 16.26
CA GLU A 28 -0.74 -9.32 16.20
C GLU A 28 -0.04 -9.48 17.57
N LYS A 29 -0.77 -9.88 18.62
CA LYS A 29 -0.21 -10.11 19.96
C LYS A 29 0.82 -11.25 19.94
N PRO A 30 1.99 -11.12 20.60
CA PRO A 30 3.07 -12.13 20.55
C PRO A 30 2.62 -13.56 20.89
N GLN A 31 1.81 -13.72 21.94
CA GLN A 31 1.27 -15.01 22.36
C GLN A 31 0.30 -15.62 21.34
N VAL A 32 -0.43 -14.78 20.59
CA VAL A 32 -1.32 -15.24 19.53
C VAL A 32 -0.51 -15.62 18.29
N MET A 33 0.53 -14.86 17.95
CA MET A 33 1.45 -15.17 16.86
C MET A 33 2.20 -16.49 17.08
N GLU A 34 2.60 -16.80 18.32
CA GLU A 34 3.19 -18.09 18.66
C GLU A 34 2.20 -19.24 18.41
N LYS A 35 0.95 -19.07 18.89
CA LYS A 35 -0.10 -20.07 18.67
C LYS A 35 -0.44 -20.23 17.18
N LEU A 36 -0.47 -19.12 16.43
CA LEU A 36 -0.64 -19.15 14.97
C LEU A 36 0.49 -19.93 14.32
N ARG A 37 1.76 -19.68 14.66
CA ARG A 37 2.90 -20.42 14.11
C ARG A 37 2.72 -21.93 14.30
N GLN A 38 2.35 -22.36 15.51
CA GLN A 38 2.16 -23.78 15.82
C GLN A 38 1.00 -24.42 15.03
N VAL A 39 -0.16 -23.76 15.01
CA VAL A 39 -1.34 -24.30 14.32
C VAL A 39 -1.18 -24.28 12.79
N LEU A 40 -0.74 -23.14 12.25
CA LEU A 40 -0.61 -22.95 10.80
C LEU A 40 0.50 -23.80 10.19
N SER A 41 1.60 -24.02 10.91
CA SER A 41 2.66 -24.93 10.45
C SER A 41 2.19 -26.39 10.39
N ARG A 42 1.52 -26.86 11.44
CA ARG A 42 0.95 -28.22 11.48
C ARG A 42 -0.07 -28.46 10.38
N LEU A 43 -0.91 -27.46 10.09
CA LEU A 43 -1.94 -27.57 9.06
C LEU A 43 -1.42 -27.20 7.65
N ASN A 44 -0.18 -26.71 7.54
CA ASN A 44 0.40 -26.15 6.31
C ASN A 44 -0.54 -25.12 5.66
N VAL A 45 -0.89 -24.08 6.41
CA VAL A 45 -1.72 -22.94 5.97
C VAL A 45 -0.89 -21.67 6.06
N VAL A 46 -0.58 -21.05 4.93
CA VAL A 46 0.28 -19.85 4.88
C VAL A 46 -0.45 -18.65 5.47
N GLN A 47 0.19 -17.90 6.37
CA GLN A 47 -0.40 -16.66 6.85
C GLN A 47 -0.19 -15.55 5.81
N VAL A 48 -1.27 -14.90 5.42
CA VAL A 48 -1.25 -13.68 4.61
C VAL A 48 -1.08 -12.49 5.54
N THR A 49 -0.07 -11.66 5.30
CA THR A 49 0.16 -10.44 6.11
C THR A 49 0.51 -9.24 5.23
N ASP A 50 0.41 -8.04 5.82
CA ASP A 50 1.11 -6.86 5.32
C ASP A 50 2.50 -6.83 5.99
N PRO A 51 3.60 -7.00 5.23
CA PRO A 51 4.94 -7.15 5.79
C PRO A 51 5.47 -5.88 6.46
N PHE A 52 4.87 -4.72 6.20
CA PHE A 52 5.21 -3.48 6.91
C PHE A 52 4.62 -3.42 8.33
N ARG A 53 3.58 -4.23 8.59
CA ARG A 53 2.92 -4.31 9.89
C ARG A 53 3.45 -5.49 10.70
N ILE A 54 3.47 -6.67 10.10
CA ILE A 54 3.91 -7.89 10.76
C ILE A 54 4.35 -8.95 9.74
N LEU A 55 5.45 -9.64 10.04
CA LEU A 55 5.88 -10.79 9.26
C LEU A 55 4.98 -12.02 9.55
N PRO A 56 4.79 -12.91 8.57
CA PRO A 56 3.94 -14.07 8.74
C PRO A 56 4.47 -15.02 9.83
N ALA A 57 3.58 -15.51 10.70
CA ALA A 57 3.89 -16.51 11.71
C ALA A 57 4.36 -17.83 11.09
N TYR A 58 3.78 -18.18 9.94
CA TYR A 58 4.14 -19.37 9.18
C TYR A 58 4.05 -19.10 7.67
N THR A 59 5.03 -19.64 6.94
CA THR A 59 5.10 -19.66 5.47
C THR A 59 5.47 -21.08 5.04
N SER A 60 5.04 -21.47 3.84
CA SER A 60 5.37 -22.78 3.26
C SER A 60 6.46 -22.59 2.20
N ARG A 61 6.38 -23.29 1.06
CA ARG A 61 7.16 -22.98 -0.15
C ARG A 61 6.81 -21.60 -0.71
N ILE A 62 5.66 -21.05 -0.32
CA ILE A 62 5.22 -19.72 -0.74
C ILE A 62 5.11 -18.77 0.44
N VAL A 63 5.30 -17.49 0.15
CA VAL A 63 4.96 -16.36 1.00
C VAL A 63 3.91 -15.52 0.28
N TYR A 64 2.89 -15.05 0.99
CA TYR A 64 1.84 -14.24 0.39
C TYR A 64 1.68 -12.94 1.17
N PHE A 65 2.08 -11.83 0.57
CA PHE A 65 1.88 -10.49 1.10
C PHE A 65 0.66 -9.82 0.49
N ARG A 66 -0.11 -9.13 1.33
CA ARG A 66 -1.30 -8.39 0.92
C ARG A 66 -1.29 -7.00 1.53
N LEU A 67 -1.07 -6.00 0.68
CA LEU A 67 -0.78 -4.62 1.06
C LEU A 67 -2.03 -3.76 0.96
N HIS A 68 -2.48 -3.18 2.07
CA HIS A 68 -3.73 -2.38 2.10
C HIS A 68 -3.47 -0.88 2.27
N GLY A 69 -2.21 -0.46 2.29
CA GLY A 69 -1.79 0.89 2.64
C GLY A 69 -1.43 1.05 4.12
N LEU A 70 -0.59 2.05 4.39
CA LEU A 70 -0.12 2.40 5.75
C LEU A 70 -0.82 3.64 6.32
N GLY A 71 -1.86 4.12 5.63
CA GLY A 71 -2.66 5.27 6.03
C GLY A 71 -3.64 4.94 7.16
N LYS A 72 -4.27 5.99 7.71
CA LYS A 72 -5.33 5.83 8.71
C LYS A 72 -6.59 5.16 8.14
N GLU A 73 -6.90 5.46 6.88
CA GLU A 73 -8.04 4.90 6.17
C GLU A 73 -7.55 3.76 5.26
N LEU A 74 -8.18 2.59 5.40
CA LEU A 74 -7.82 1.39 4.65
C LEU A 74 -7.95 1.66 3.15
N TYR A 75 -6.97 1.21 2.36
CA TYR A 75 -6.89 1.38 0.89
C TYR A 75 -6.53 2.78 0.39
N TYR A 76 -6.76 3.85 1.15
CA TYR A 76 -6.42 5.22 0.76
C TYR A 76 -4.93 5.49 0.94
N TYR A 77 -4.11 4.88 0.08
CA TYR A 77 -2.65 4.94 0.15
C TYR A 77 -2.02 4.74 -1.23
N GLN A 78 -0.81 5.28 -1.38
CA GLN A 78 0.06 5.05 -2.53
C GLN A 78 1.48 4.87 -2.02
N TYR A 79 2.17 3.80 -2.34
CA TYR A 79 3.48 3.53 -1.73
C TYR A 79 4.57 4.45 -2.30
N THR A 80 5.49 4.93 -1.45
CA THR A 80 6.68 5.67 -1.90
C THR A 80 7.70 4.71 -2.52
N ASP A 81 8.65 5.24 -3.28
CA ASP A 81 9.78 4.47 -3.81
C ASP A 81 10.60 3.83 -2.70
N GLU A 82 10.76 4.52 -1.57
CA GLU A 82 11.45 3.99 -0.39
C GLU A 82 10.70 2.80 0.23
N GLU A 83 9.39 2.93 0.39
CA GLU A 83 8.55 1.83 0.87
C GLU A 83 8.60 0.64 -0.08
N LEU A 84 8.43 0.86 -1.39
CA LEU A 84 8.51 -0.19 -2.40
C LEU A 84 9.89 -0.85 -2.46
N ARG A 85 10.97 -0.10 -2.25
CA ARG A 85 12.33 -0.65 -2.14
C ARG A 85 12.42 -1.60 -0.95
N ARG A 86 11.97 -1.15 0.22
CA ARG A 86 11.94 -1.96 1.44
C ARG A 86 11.07 -3.22 1.28
N LEU A 87 9.94 -3.13 0.58
CA LEU A 87 9.14 -4.30 0.23
C LEU A 87 9.94 -5.32 -0.59
N GLY A 88 10.71 -4.84 -1.57
CA GLY A 88 11.59 -5.67 -2.38
C GLY A 88 12.69 -6.34 -1.56
N GLU A 89 13.28 -5.64 -0.59
CA GLU A 89 14.26 -6.20 0.34
C GLU A 89 13.66 -7.31 1.22
N ILE A 90 12.45 -7.09 1.74
CA ILE A 90 11.71 -8.11 2.51
C ILE A 90 11.39 -9.32 1.63
N ALA A 91 10.93 -9.11 0.39
CA ALA A 91 10.66 -10.21 -0.53
C ALA A 91 11.93 -11.02 -0.80
N LYS A 92 13.05 -10.35 -1.11
CA LYS A 92 14.35 -10.99 -1.37
C LYS A 92 14.86 -11.82 -0.21
N SER A 93 14.60 -11.44 1.05
CA SER A 93 15.01 -12.26 2.20
C SER A 93 14.32 -13.62 2.21
N PHE A 94 13.04 -13.68 1.83
CA PHE A 94 12.32 -14.95 1.70
C PHE A 94 12.71 -15.73 0.44
N GLU A 95 13.01 -15.05 -0.67
CA GLU A 95 13.53 -15.71 -1.88
C GLU A 95 14.89 -16.36 -1.62
N ALA A 96 15.76 -15.73 -0.82
CA ALA A 96 17.03 -16.31 -0.40
C ALA A 96 16.87 -17.59 0.45
N GLU A 97 15.72 -17.77 1.12
CA GLU A 97 15.33 -19.01 1.80
C GLU A 97 14.74 -20.07 0.83
N GLY A 98 14.72 -19.81 -0.49
CA GLY A 98 14.19 -20.69 -1.51
C GLY A 98 12.66 -20.65 -1.64
N LYS A 99 12.00 -19.58 -1.18
CA LYS A 99 10.54 -19.44 -1.24
C LYS A 99 10.09 -18.61 -2.44
N THR A 100 8.90 -18.92 -2.95
CA THR A 100 8.22 -18.09 -3.95
C THR A 100 7.39 -17.01 -3.24
N VAL A 101 7.64 -15.74 -3.54
CA VAL A 101 6.94 -14.61 -2.89
C VAL A 101 5.87 -14.04 -3.81
N TYR A 102 4.63 -14.04 -3.34
CA TYR A 102 3.49 -13.38 -3.98
C TYR A 102 3.20 -12.07 -3.27
N VAL A 103 3.07 -10.99 -4.04
CA VAL A 103 2.78 -9.65 -3.54
C VAL A 103 1.50 -9.15 -4.21
N LEU A 104 0.46 -8.90 -3.41
CA LEU A 104 -0.79 -8.33 -3.87
C LEU A 104 -0.95 -6.92 -3.29
N PHE A 105 -0.96 -5.92 -4.16
CA PHE A 105 -1.39 -4.57 -3.83
C PHE A 105 -2.91 -4.50 -3.82
N ASN A 106 -3.48 -4.09 -2.69
CA ASN A 106 -4.92 -3.98 -2.46
C ASN A 106 -5.33 -2.55 -2.05
N ASN A 107 -4.44 -1.56 -2.25
CA ASN A 107 -4.73 -0.15 -2.09
C ASN A 107 -5.38 0.46 -3.35
N LEU A 108 -5.94 1.66 -3.25
CA LEU A 108 -6.62 2.32 -4.37
C LEU A 108 -5.68 2.65 -5.55
N SER A 109 -4.37 2.79 -5.31
CA SER A 109 -3.35 2.95 -6.37
C SER A 109 -2.67 1.62 -6.74
N MET A 110 -3.31 0.47 -6.51
CA MET A 110 -2.69 -0.85 -6.68
C MET A 110 -2.09 -1.09 -8.07
N PHE A 111 -2.71 -0.54 -9.11
CA PHE A 111 -2.21 -0.68 -10.47
C PHE A 111 -0.91 0.10 -10.67
N GLU A 112 -0.88 1.38 -10.27
CA GLU A 112 0.34 2.20 -10.39
C GLU A 112 1.46 1.68 -9.49
N ASP A 113 1.15 1.27 -8.26
CA ASP A 113 2.15 0.75 -7.32
C ASP A 113 2.69 -0.61 -7.75
N GLY A 114 1.83 -1.49 -8.28
CA GLY A 114 2.24 -2.78 -8.85
C GLY A 114 3.18 -2.63 -10.04
N LEU A 115 2.86 -1.73 -10.98
CA LEU A 115 3.73 -1.43 -12.13
C LEU A 115 5.07 -0.84 -11.71
N ARG A 116 5.06 0.13 -10.79
CA ARG A 116 6.28 0.74 -10.22
C ARG A 116 7.15 -0.31 -9.55
N PHE A 117 6.54 -1.22 -8.79
CA PHE A 117 7.26 -2.29 -8.12
C PHE A 117 7.88 -3.29 -9.11
N ILE A 118 7.14 -3.75 -10.11
CA ILE A 118 7.66 -4.63 -11.16
C ILE A 118 8.84 -3.99 -11.91
N GLN A 119 8.72 -2.70 -12.26
CA GLN A 119 9.79 -1.98 -12.95
C GLN A 119 11.03 -1.80 -12.07
N TYR A 120 10.85 -1.54 -10.77
CA TYR A 120 11.95 -1.48 -9.83
C TYR A 120 12.65 -2.85 -9.69
N LEU A 121 11.89 -3.94 -9.57
CA LEU A 121 12.46 -5.29 -9.46
C LEU A 121 13.26 -5.68 -10.71
N SER A 122 12.84 -5.24 -11.91
CA SER A 122 13.52 -5.58 -13.17
C SER A 122 14.71 -4.68 -13.50
N SER A 123 14.67 -3.39 -13.15
CA SER A 123 15.66 -2.39 -13.59
C SER A 123 16.49 -1.77 -12.46
N GLY A 124 16.11 -2.01 -11.20
CA GLY A 124 16.68 -1.34 -10.02
C GLY A 124 16.31 0.13 -9.89
N LYS A 125 15.47 0.67 -10.80
CA LYS A 125 15.06 2.07 -10.85
C LYS A 125 13.53 2.19 -10.83
N PHE A 126 13.01 3.14 -10.08
CA PHE A 126 11.59 3.46 -10.12
C PHE A 126 11.29 4.36 -11.31
N PRO A 127 10.15 4.17 -12.01
CA PRO A 127 9.62 5.22 -12.87
C PRO A 127 9.11 6.36 -11.99
N LYS A 128 9.04 7.55 -12.57
CA LYS A 128 8.32 8.67 -11.95
C LYS A 128 6.87 8.26 -11.69
N ILE A 129 6.27 8.79 -10.61
CA ILE A 129 4.91 8.41 -10.16
C ILE A 129 3.87 8.54 -11.28
N THR A 130 4.09 9.43 -12.24
CA THR A 130 3.62 9.32 -13.62
C THR A 130 4.71 9.83 -14.57
N GLY A 131 4.63 9.57 -15.87
CA GLY A 131 5.62 10.03 -16.87
C GLY A 131 5.84 11.55 -16.98
N ALA A 132 5.20 12.35 -16.12
CA ALA A 132 5.40 13.79 -15.98
C ALA A 132 5.63 14.16 -14.49
N ALA A 133 6.53 15.13 -14.26
CA ALA A 133 6.79 15.72 -12.96
C ALA A 133 5.66 16.67 -12.52
N GLY A 134 5.66 17.09 -11.25
CA GLY A 134 4.73 18.10 -10.76
C GLY A 134 3.33 17.54 -10.51
N LEU A 135 2.29 18.34 -10.78
CA LEU A 135 0.90 18.00 -10.41
C LEU A 135 0.18 17.03 -11.36
N GLU A 136 0.79 16.66 -12.50
CA GLU A 136 0.20 15.73 -13.47
C GLU A 136 -0.34 14.41 -12.87
N PRO A 137 0.36 13.71 -11.95
CA PRO A 137 -0.12 12.47 -11.34
C PRO A 137 -1.47 12.60 -10.63
N VAL A 138 -1.81 13.82 -10.19
CA VAL A 138 -3.01 14.12 -9.41
C VAL A 138 -4.00 15.00 -10.17
N LYS A 139 -3.64 15.55 -11.34
CA LYS A 139 -4.56 16.38 -12.16
C LYS A 139 -5.85 15.67 -12.50
N SER A 140 -5.78 14.40 -12.91
CA SER A 140 -6.98 13.62 -13.26
C SER A 140 -7.91 13.40 -12.07
N VAL A 141 -7.36 13.19 -10.87
CA VAL A 141 -8.12 12.98 -9.63
C VAL A 141 -8.72 14.30 -9.13
N ILE A 142 -7.93 15.38 -9.19
CA ILE A 142 -8.37 16.74 -8.88
C ILE A 142 -9.50 17.16 -9.83
N ALA A 143 -9.36 16.95 -11.13
CA ALA A 143 -10.36 17.29 -12.14
C ALA A 143 -11.68 16.52 -11.97
N LYS A 144 -11.63 15.26 -11.53
CA LYS A 144 -12.82 14.43 -11.24
C LYS A 144 -13.46 14.72 -9.87
N THR A 145 -12.92 15.69 -9.11
CA THR A 145 -13.52 16.07 -7.83
C THR A 145 -14.73 16.97 -8.04
N ARG A 146 -15.77 16.77 -7.22
CA ARG A 146 -16.96 17.62 -7.24
C ARG A 146 -16.64 18.92 -6.51
N TYR A 147 -16.91 20.04 -7.17
CA TYR A 147 -16.73 21.38 -6.64
C TYR A 147 -18.08 22.11 -6.52
N PRO A 148 -18.19 23.17 -5.71
CA PRO A 148 -17.17 23.72 -4.81
C PRO A 148 -16.81 22.75 -3.66
N ALA A 149 -15.54 22.73 -3.25
CA ALA A 149 -15.04 21.78 -2.25
C ALA A 149 -14.18 22.47 -1.16
N PRO A 150 -14.47 22.26 0.14
CA PRO A 150 -13.63 22.77 1.21
C PRO A 150 -12.26 22.06 1.25
N LYS A 151 -11.20 22.78 1.65
CA LYS A 151 -9.84 22.23 1.77
C LYS A 151 -9.77 20.91 2.56
N SER A 152 -10.52 20.82 3.66
CA SER A 152 -10.58 19.60 4.49
C SER A 152 -11.12 18.38 3.72
N MET A 153 -12.12 18.56 2.86
CA MET A 153 -12.65 17.50 2.01
C MET A 153 -11.65 17.09 0.93
N LEU A 154 -10.92 18.05 0.35
CA LEU A 154 -9.86 17.77 -0.63
C LEU A 154 -8.73 16.95 0.00
N ILE A 155 -8.27 17.32 1.20
CA ILE A 155 -7.26 16.54 1.96
C ILE A 155 -7.74 15.11 2.18
N LYS A 156 -8.99 14.92 2.64
CA LYS A 156 -9.54 13.58 2.86
C LYS A 156 -9.63 12.77 1.57
N LYS A 157 -10.08 13.38 0.47
CA LYS A 157 -10.37 12.67 -0.78
C LYS A 157 -9.13 12.33 -1.60
N VAL A 158 -8.16 13.25 -1.68
CA VAL A 158 -7.01 13.14 -2.60
C VAL A 158 -5.66 13.28 -1.90
N GLY A 159 -5.62 13.69 -0.64
CA GLY A 159 -4.38 13.98 0.08
C GLY A 159 -3.45 12.78 0.28
N TRP A 160 -3.99 11.56 0.19
CA TRP A 160 -3.23 10.32 0.30
C TRP A 160 -2.39 10.00 -0.96
N ARG A 161 -2.63 10.64 -2.11
CA ARG A 161 -1.83 10.46 -3.33
C ARG A 161 -0.46 11.12 -3.18
N LEU A 162 0.54 10.54 -3.84
CA LEU A 162 1.88 11.10 -3.94
C LEU A 162 1.98 12.06 -5.13
N VAL A 163 2.83 13.06 -4.96
CA VAL A 163 3.28 14.01 -5.98
C VAL A 163 4.79 14.00 -5.96
N GLU A 164 5.42 14.01 -7.13
CA GLU A 164 6.87 14.18 -7.26
C GLU A 164 7.14 15.66 -7.57
N ILE A 165 7.97 16.29 -6.76
CA ILE A 165 8.34 17.70 -6.91
C ILE A 165 9.70 17.80 -7.65
N GLU A 166 10.13 19.01 -8.01
CA GLU A 166 11.27 19.24 -8.94
C GLU A 166 12.58 18.52 -8.57
N ASP A 167 12.87 18.34 -7.27
CA ASP A 167 14.08 17.68 -6.79
C ASP A 167 13.97 16.14 -6.77
N GLY A 168 12.90 15.58 -7.33
CA GLY A 168 12.61 14.13 -7.34
C GLY A 168 12.04 13.61 -6.02
N ARG A 169 11.79 14.48 -5.04
CA ARG A 169 11.21 14.09 -3.76
C ARG A 169 9.73 13.78 -3.90
N GLN A 170 9.32 12.68 -3.28
CA GLN A 170 7.92 12.27 -3.19
C GLN A 170 7.30 12.86 -1.93
N VAL A 171 6.19 13.59 -2.10
CA VAL A 171 5.43 14.20 -1.00
C VAL A 171 3.97 13.81 -1.10
N ARG A 172 3.27 13.71 0.04
CA ARG A 172 1.82 13.50 0.02
C ARG A 172 1.13 14.80 -0.40
N LEU A 173 0.09 14.69 -1.24
CA LEU A 173 -0.71 15.85 -1.62
C LEU A 173 -1.35 16.53 -0.39
N ALA A 174 -1.61 15.79 0.69
CA ALA A 174 -2.08 16.35 1.95
C ALA A 174 -1.12 17.40 2.55
N GLU A 175 0.20 17.20 2.41
CA GLU A 175 1.21 18.14 2.90
C GLU A 175 1.17 19.44 2.11
N LEU A 176 1.05 19.35 0.78
CA LEU A 176 0.90 20.51 -0.10
C LEU A 176 -0.42 21.26 0.17
N LEU A 177 -1.51 20.53 0.37
CA LEU A 177 -2.82 21.10 0.68
C LEU A 177 -2.85 21.75 2.08
N ALA A 178 -2.05 21.27 3.04
CA ALA A 178 -2.00 21.83 4.38
C ALA A 178 -1.56 23.30 4.37
N GLU A 179 -0.60 23.63 3.50
CA GLU A 179 -0.02 24.97 3.35
C GLU A 179 -0.95 25.99 2.67
N LEU A 180 -1.99 25.53 1.97
CA LEU A 180 -2.90 26.43 1.28
C LEU A 180 -3.91 27.11 2.25
N PRO A 181 -4.49 28.27 1.88
CA PRO A 181 -5.52 28.92 2.70
C PRO A 181 -6.70 28.01 3.00
N SER A 182 -7.18 28.01 4.25
CA SER A 182 -8.37 27.25 4.64
C SER A 182 -9.64 27.89 4.07
N LYS A 183 -9.99 27.51 2.83
CA LYS A 183 -11.18 28.00 2.12
C LYS A 183 -11.85 26.90 1.31
N THR A 184 -12.98 27.27 0.70
CA THR A 184 -13.65 26.47 -0.33
C THR A 184 -13.09 26.84 -1.69
N TYR A 185 -12.60 25.84 -2.43
CA TYR A 185 -12.15 25.99 -3.80
C TYR A 185 -13.33 25.81 -4.75
N LYS A 186 -13.44 26.69 -5.74
CA LYS A 186 -14.57 26.76 -6.68
C LYS A 186 -14.48 25.72 -7.79
N ASN A 187 -13.27 25.32 -8.17
CA ASN A 187 -13.02 24.37 -9.24
C ASN A 187 -11.59 23.79 -9.15
N ALA A 188 -11.28 22.84 -10.03
CA ALA A 188 -9.97 22.20 -10.12
C ALA A 188 -8.85 23.18 -10.49
N GLU A 189 -9.13 24.14 -11.37
CA GLU A 189 -8.14 25.12 -11.85
C GLU A 189 -7.66 26.04 -10.71
N GLU A 190 -8.58 26.56 -9.90
CA GLU A 190 -8.24 27.36 -8.71
C GLU A 190 -7.33 26.58 -7.75
N LEU A 191 -7.61 25.28 -7.54
CA LEU A 191 -6.81 24.43 -6.68
C LEU A 191 -5.41 24.17 -7.25
N LEU A 192 -5.33 23.84 -8.55
CA LEU A 192 -4.06 23.60 -9.23
C LEU A 192 -3.18 24.87 -9.19
N ASN A 193 -3.74 26.04 -9.50
CA ASN A 193 -3.02 27.31 -9.44
C ASN A 193 -2.51 27.61 -8.02
N ALA A 194 -3.32 27.33 -6.99
CA ALA A 194 -2.89 27.49 -5.60
C ALA A 194 -1.73 26.55 -5.23
N LEU A 195 -1.78 25.28 -5.67
CA LEU A 195 -0.72 24.29 -5.42
C LEU A 195 0.59 24.68 -6.14
N LYS A 196 0.52 25.14 -7.39
CA LYS A 196 1.69 25.60 -8.15
C LYS A 196 2.40 26.75 -7.45
N ASN A 197 1.63 27.74 -7.00
CA ASN A 197 2.16 28.93 -6.32
C ASN A 197 2.81 28.62 -4.96
N ALA A 198 2.31 27.61 -4.24
CA ALA A 198 2.80 27.30 -2.90
C ALA A 198 4.20 26.66 -2.88
N LYS A 199 4.52 25.83 -3.88
CA LYS A 199 5.72 24.96 -3.83
C LYS A 199 6.62 25.03 -5.05
N LYS A 200 6.38 25.95 -6.00
CA LYS A 200 7.03 25.95 -7.32
C LYS A 200 6.96 24.55 -7.94
N LEU A 201 5.73 24.05 -8.04
CA LEU A 201 5.47 22.82 -8.75
C LEU A 201 5.20 23.21 -10.20
N ASP A 202 6.15 22.96 -11.10
CA ASP A 202 5.94 23.15 -12.54
C ASP A 202 4.75 22.31 -13.07
#